data_AF-A0A933Q834-F1
#
_entry.id   AF-A0A933Q834-F1
#
_cell.length_a   1.000
_cell.length_b   1.000
_cell.length_c   1.000
_cell.angle_alpha   90.00
_cell.angle_beta   90.00
_cell.angle_gamma   90.00
#
_symmetry.space_group_name_H-M   'P 1'
#
loop_
_entity.id
_entity.type
_entity.pdbx_description
1 polymer ?
#
loop_
_entity_poly.entity_id
_entity_poly.type
_entity_poly.pdbx_seq_one_letter_code
_entity_poly.pdbx_strand_id
1 'polypeptide(L)'
;MTEKTSKKTIFNNKHKRVNCELFDEIRLVKGLSRLKLATEVELSPQTVTRVLSGGDSRPSTVKIIGEFLGISASEWYISVSNKES
;
A
#
# COMPACT_ATOMS: atom_id res chain seq x y z
N MET A 1 -24.77 -7.59 -31.70
CA MET A 1 -24.18 -7.97 -30.40
C MET A 1 -23.55 -6.72 -29.81
N THR A 2 -24.03 -6.25 -28.66
CA THR A 2 -23.56 -5.01 -28.02
C THR A 2 -22.36 -5.30 -27.13
N GLU A 3 -21.19 -4.81 -27.51
CA GLU A 3 -19.96 -4.87 -26.72
C GLU A 3 -20.13 -4.05 -25.44
N LYS A 4 -20.26 -4.75 -24.30
CA LYS A 4 -20.18 -4.13 -22.97
C LYS A 4 -18.74 -3.71 -22.74
N THR A 5 -18.42 -2.46 -23.07
CA THR A 5 -17.17 -1.80 -22.67
C THR A 5 -17.19 -1.67 -21.15
N SER A 6 -16.59 -2.63 -20.45
CA SER A 6 -16.29 -2.53 -19.02
C SER A 6 -15.46 -1.27 -18.80
N LYS A 7 -16.11 -0.23 -18.25
CA LYS A 7 -15.46 1.00 -17.79
C LYS A 7 -14.46 0.61 -16.69
N LYS A 8 -13.21 0.36 -17.09
CA LYS A 8 -12.10 0.13 -16.17
C LYS A 8 -11.84 1.47 -15.51
N THR A 9 -12.42 1.69 -14.33
CA THR A 9 -12.16 2.89 -13.53
C THR A 9 -10.70 2.88 -13.13
N ILE A 10 -9.86 3.54 -13.92
CA ILE A 10 -8.46 3.78 -13.59
C ILE A 10 -8.47 4.84 -12.50
N PHE A 11 -8.41 4.41 -11.24
CA PHE A 11 -8.11 5.31 -10.13
C PHE A 11 -6.66 5.74 -10.26
N ASN A 12 -6.41 6.76 -11.08
CA ASN A 12 -5.09 7.34 -11.26
C ASN A 12 -4.76 8.19 -10.02
N ASN A 13 -4.43 7.54 -8.91
CA ASN A 13 -4.11 8.15 -7.64
C ASN A 13 -2.64 8.63 -7.64
N LYS A 14 -2.27 9.41 -8.66
CA LYS A 14 -0.89 9.89 -8.93
C LYS A 14 -0.22 10.60 -7.74
N HIS A 15 -1.02 10.99 -6.73
CA HIS A 15 -0.58 11.83 -5.61
C HIS A 15 -0.65 11.16 -4.23
N LYS A 16 -1.35 10.02 -4.04
CA LYS A 16 -1.36 9.32 -2.75
C LYS A 16 -0.34 8.19 -2.78
N ARG A 17 0.93 8.54 -2.60
CA ARG A 17 1.99 7.56 -2.41
C ARG A 17 1.82 6.93 -1.03
N VAL A 18 1.85 5.61 -0.97
CA VAL A 18 1.92 4.87 0.29
C VAL A 18 3.15 5.34 1.06
N ASN A 19 3.04 5.49 2.38
CA ASN A 19 4.18 5.76 3.24
C ASN A 19 5.03 4.48 3.41
N CYS A 20 5.73 4.11 2.34
CA CYS A 20 6.45 2.85 2.25
C CYS A 20 7.61 2.75 3.25
N GLU A 21 8.22 3.89 3.60
CA GLU A 21 9.29 3.97 4.60
C GLU A 21 8.75 3.57 5.97
N LEU A 22 7.63 4.16 6.40
CA LEU A 22 6.97 3.81 7.67
C LEU A 22 6.57 2.33 7.72
N PHE A 23 6.01 1.80 6.62
CA PHE A 23 5.64 0.38 6.56
C PHE A 23 6.86 -0.53 6.69
N ASP A 24 7.98 -0.21 6.03
CA ASP A 24 9.18 -1.02 6.09
C ASP A 24 9.87 -0.91 7.46
N GLU A 25 9.88 0.28 8.07
CA GLU A 25 10.38 0.50 9.43
C GLU A 25 9.62 -0.34 10.46
N ILE A 26 8.28 -0.23 10.50
CA ILE A 26 7.45 -0.99 11.44
C ILE A 26 7.57 -2.50 11.20
N ARG A 27 7.65 -2.93 9.93
CA ARG A 27 7.92 -4.33 9.57
C ARG A 27 9.24 -4.82 10.19
N LEU A 28 10.31 -4.03 10.06
CA LEU A 28 11.63 -4.37 10.58
C LEU A 28 11.66 -4.41 12.12
N VAL A 29 10.99 -3.46 12.79
CA VAL A 29 10.83 -3.45 14.26
C VAL A 29 10.14 -4.72 14.75
N LYS A 30 9.16 -5.24 14.00
CA LYS A 30 8.49 -6.51 14.30
C LYS A 30 9.29 -7.77 13.91
N GLY A 31 10.51 -7.61 13.39
CA GLY A 31 11.36 -8.73 12.96
C GLY A 31 10.78 -9.53 11.79
N LEU A 32 9.90 -8.92 10.99
CA LEU A 32 9.24 -9.61 9.88
C LEU A 32 10.06 -9.44 8.60
N SER A 33 10.36 -10.54 7.90
CA SER A 33 10.84 -10.44 6.50
C SER A 33 9.66 -10.09 5.57
N ARG A 34 9.94 -9.62 4.35
CA ARG A 34 8.89 -9.33 3.35
C ARG A 34 8.07 -10.58 3.00
N LEU A 35 8.73 -11.74 2.93
CA LEU A 35 8.08 -13.04 2.71
C LEU A 35 7.19 -13.41 3.90
N LYS A 36 7.70 -13.28 5.12
CA LYS A 36 6.93 -13.59 6.32
C LYS A 36 5.69 -12.71 6.41
N LEU A 37 5.84 -11.39 6.20
CA LEU A 37 4.71 -10.46 6.13
C LEU A 37 3.68 -10.92 5.10
N ALA A 38 4.10 -11.28 3.88
CA ALA A 38 3.21 -11.77 2.83
C ALA A 38 2.42 -13.02 3.24
N THR A 39 3.06 -13.95 3.95
CA THR A 39 2.38 -15.12 4.53
C THR A 39 1.36 -14.73 5.60
N GLU A 40 1.73 -13.85 6.52
CA GLU A 40 0.85 -13.42 7.63
C GLU A 40 -0.40 -12.66 7.15
N VAL A 41 -0.27 -11.86 6.09
CA VAL A 41 -1.39 -11.09 5.52
C VAL A 41 -2.09 -11.79 4.35
N GLU A 42 -1.74 -13.05 4.06
CA GLU A 42 -2.31 -13.85 2.97
C GLU A 42 -2.25 -13.14 1.59
N LEU A 43 -1.15 -12.41 1.34
CA LEU A 43 -0.91 -11.72 0.07
C LEU A 43 0.27 -12.32 -0.68
N SER A 44 0.33 -12.09 -2.00
CA SER A 44 1.51 -12.51 -2.76
C SER A 44 2.73 -11.66 -2.39
N PRO A 45 3.95 -12.24 -2.36
CA PRO A 45 5.17 -11.50 -2.04
C PRO A 45 5.41 -10.29 -2.95
N GLN A 46 4.99 -10.39 -4.22
CA GLN A 46 5.06 -9.29 -5.19
C GLN A 46 4.15 -8.12 -4.80
N THR A 47 2.96 -8.41 -4.25
CA THR A 47 2.00 -7.40 -3.79
C THR A 47 2.54 -6.66 -2.58
N VAL A 48 3.08 -7.38 -1.59
CA VAL A 48 3.73 -6.78 -0.42
C VAL A 48 4.93 -5.94 -0.83
N THR A 49 5.78 -6.45 -1.72
CA THR A 49 6.92 -5.71 -2.25
C THR A 49 6.47 -4.42 -2.94
N ARG A 50 5.40 -4.45 -3.72
CA ARG A 50 4.87 -3.25 -4.38
C ARG A 50 4.47 -2.18 -3.38
N VAL A 51 3.80 -2.54 -2.28
CA VAL A 51 3.42 -1.61 -1.21
C VAL A 51 4.67 -1.04 -0.53
N LEU A 52 5.62 -1.91 -0.14
CA LEU A 52 6.86 -1.52 0.53
C LEU A 52 7.86 -0.76 -0.36
N SER A 53 7.65 -0.76 -1.67
CA SER A 53 8.43 0.06 -2.62
C SER A 53 7.70 1.34 -3.05
N GLY A 54 6.55 1.65 -2.43
CA GLY A 54 5.78 2.86 -2.75
C GLY A 54 5.10 2.81 -4.13
N GLY A 55 4.95 1.61 -4.70
CA GLY A 55 4.29 1.40 -5.98
C GLY A 55 2.76 1.53 -5.89
N ASP A 56 2.12 1.64 -7.05
CA ASP A 56 0.67 1.79 -7.15
C ASP A 56 -0.04 0.48 -6.70
N SER A 57 -0.57 0.53 -5.48
CA SER A 57 -1.21 -0.59 -4.81
C SER A 57 -2.64 -0.25 -4.47
N ARG A 58 -3.55 -1.23 -4.57
CA ARG A 58 -4.96 -0.99 -4.24
C ARG A 58 -5.10 -0.56 -2.78
N PRO A 59 -6.00 0.40 -2.47
CA PRO A 59 -6.22 0.83 -1.08
C PRO A 59 -6.57 -0.30 -0.12
N SER A 60 -7.31 -1.32 -0.59
CA SER A 60 -7.62 -2.52 0.21
C SER A 60 -6.36 -3.28 0.62
N THR A 61 -5.36 -3.36 -0.26
CA THR A 61 -4.07 -4.01 0.02
C THR A 61 -3.26 -3.23 1.07
N VAL A 62 -3.21 -1.91 0.92
CA VAL A 62 -2.52 -1.03 1.88
C VAL A 62 -3.18 -1.12 3.25
N LYS A 63 -4.51 -1.15 3.29
CA LYS A 63 -5.30 -1.35 4.51
C LYS A 63 -4.94 -2.65 5.23
N ILE A 64 -4.97 -3.79 4.54
CA ILE A 64 -4.65 -5.10 5.14
C ILE A 64 -3.26 -5.08 5.80
N ILE A 65 -2.25 -4.59 5.08
CA ILE A 65 -0.88 -4.55 5.59
C ILE A 65 -0.75 -3.53 6.73
N GLY A 66 -1.37 -2.36 6.60
CA GLY A 66 -1.34 -1.31 7.61
C GLY A 66 -1.99 -1.72 8.92
N GLU A 67 -3.17 -2.36 8.85
CA GLU A 67 -3.87 -2.90 10.02
C GLU A 67 -3.04 -4.00 10.70
N PHE A 68 -2.45 -4.92 9.93
CA PHE A 68 -1.58 -5.96 10.48
C PHE A 68 -0.33 -5.39 11.17
N LEU A 69 0.28 -4.37 10.58
CA LEU A 69 1.43 -3.67 11.16
C LEU A 69 1.04 -2.76 12.34
N GLY A 70 -0.25 -2.49 12.55
CA GLY A 70 -0.74 -1.58 13.59
C GLY A 70 -0.51 -0.11 13.28
N ILE A 71 -0.41 0.25 12.00
CA ILE A 71 -0.21 1.62 11.54
C ILE A 71 -1.57 2.30 11.43
N SER A 72 -1.71 3.52 11.96
CA SER A 72 -2.95 4.28 11.88
C SER A 72 -3.30 4.62 10.42
N ALA A 73 -4.60 4.60 10.08
CA ALA A 73 -5.05 4.87 8.71
C ALA A 73 -4.64 6.27 8.18
N SER A 74 -4.47 7.25 9.07
CA SER A 74 -3.96 8.59 8.75
C SER A 74 -2.52 8.60 8.25
N GLU A 75 -1.73 7.56 8.58
CA GLU A 75 -0.30 7.47 8.29
C GLU A 75 0.01 6.56 7.09
N TRP A 76 -1.00 5.88 6.54
CA TRP A 76 -0.82 4.94 5.42
C TRP A 76 -0.33 5.60 4.13
N TYR A 77 -0.68 6.87 3.95
CA TYR A 77 -0.33 7.63 2.76
C TYR A 77 0.44 8.87 3.16
N ILE A 78 1.44 9.21 2.35
CA ILE A 78 2.16 10.46 2.52
C ILE A 78 1.16 11.58 2.24
N SER A 79 0.89 12.39 3.25
CA SER A 79 0.17 13.65 3.05
C SER A 79 1.07 14.53 2.19
N VAL A 80 0.63 14.84 0.97
CA VAL A 80 1.17 15.97 0.21
C VAL A 80 0.74 17.24 0.96
N SER A 81 1.35 17.49 2.11
CA SER A 81 1.42 18.83 2.66
C SER A 81 2.25 19.60 1.65
N ASN A 82 1.56 20.42 0.87
CA ASN A 82 2.15 21.46 0.06
C ASN A 82 3.17 22.16 0.96
N LYS A 83 4.47 21.97 0.71
CA LYS A 83 5.47 22.87 1.28
C LYS A 83 5.21 24.20 0.59
N GLU A 84 4.44 25.05 1.26
CA GLU A 84 4.39 26.47 0.94
C GLU A 84 5.82 27.00 0.92
N SER A 85 6.17 27.66 -0.18
CA SER A 85 6.96 28.88 -0.21
C SER A 85 6.52 29.67 -1.43
#